data_AF-A0A3S0U248-F1
#
_entry.id   AF-A0A3S0U248-F1
#
_cell.length_a   1.000
_cell.length_b   1.000
_cell.length_c   1.000
_cell.angle_alpha   90.00
_cell.angle_beta   90.00
_cell.angle_gamma   90.00
#
_symmetry.space_group_name_H-M   'P 1'
#
loop_
_entity.id
_entity.type
_entity.pdbx_description
1 polymer ?
#
loop_
_entity_poly.entity_id
_entity_poly.type
_entity_poly.pdbx_seq_one_letter_code
_entity_poly.pdbx_strand_id
1 'polypeptide(L)'
;MLKNKIKFEKFEKALFSLEAIYLKPIQEDRSNIDATIQRFEFTFELAWKFLKDYFFERDIQLNYPKEIMQEAFAVHLIQNEDIWIKMLRDRNMTSHTYDEKLADEIFSRIKLYVPELRGLLNKVKEKERK
;
A
#
# COMPACT_ATOMS: atom_id res chain seq x y z
N MET A 1 4.17 -19.93 9.05
CA MET A 1 3.07 -19.31 9.81
C MET A 1 3.52 -17.94 10.26
N LEU A 2 3.01 -16.88 9.64
CA LEU A 2 3.22 -15.48 10.02
C LEU A 2 3.06 -15.30 11.52
N LYS A 3 4.12 -14.87 12.22
CA LYS A 3 3.99 -14.52 13.65
C LYS A 3 3.20 -13.22 13.79
N ASN A 4 3.27 -12.34 12.79
CA ASN A 4 2.54 -11.08 12.76
C ASN A 4 1.24 -11.08 11.95
N LYS A 5 0.36 -12.03 12.28
CA LYS A 5 -0.96 -12.16 11.65
C LYS A 5 -1.82 -10.89 11.78
N ILE A 6 -1.70 -10.16 12.88
CA ILE A 6 -2.51 -8.96 13.16
C ILE A 6 -2.21 -7.82 12.18
N LYS A 7 -0.93 -7.49 11.90
CA LYS A 7 -0.62 -6.42 10.95
C LYS A 7 -1.01 -6.80 9.52
N PHE A 8 -0.84 -8.08 9.16
CA PHE A 8 -1.30 -8.59 7.87
C PHE A 8 -2.83 -8.46 7.70
N GLU A 9 -3.62 -8.87 8.69
CA GLU A 9 -5.08 -8.73 8.68
C GLU A 9 -5.52 -7.26 8.63
N LYS A 10 -4.80 -6.35 9.29
CA LYS A 10 -5.07 -4.90 9.21
C LYS A 10 -4.81 -4.37 7.80
N PHE A 11 -3.68 -4.73 7.19
CA PHE A 11 -3.37 -4.39 5.80
C PHE A 11 -4.44 -4.93 4.85
N GLU A 12 -4.83 -6.19 4.99
CA GLU A 12 -5.86 -6.81 4.15
C GLU A 12 -7.20 -6.07 4.24
N LYS A 13 -7.67 -5.77 5.47
CA LYS A 13 -8.91 -5.02 5.68
C LYS A 13 -8.84 -3.60 5.09
N ALA A 14 -7.69 -2.95 5.23
CA ALA A 14 -7.47 -1.63 4.67
C ALA A 14 -7.52 -1.64 3.14
N LEU A 15 -6.87 -2.62 2.51
CA LEU A 15 -6.90 -2.79 1.06
C LEU A 15 -8.32 -3.05 0.55
N PHE A 16 -9.10 -3.91 1.20
CA PHE A 16 -10.51 -4.14 0.82
C PHE A 16 -11.35 -2.87 0.93
N SER A 17 -11.08 -2.00 1.92
CA SER A 17 -11.73 -0.70 2.01
C SER A 17 -11.35 0.24 0.85
N LEU A 18 -10.08 0.30 0.48
CA LEU A 18 -9.61 1.07 -0.69
C LEU A 18 -10.24 0.55 -1.99
N GLU A 19 -10.31 -0.77 -2.16
CA GLU A 19 -10.93 -1.38 -3.33
C GLU A 19 -12.43 -1.13 -3.41
N ALA A 20 -13.12 -1.09 -2.26
CA ALA A 20 -14.56 -0.82 -2.22
C ALA A 20 -14.93 0.59 -2.70
N ILE A 21 -14.01 1.56 -2.69
CA ILE A 21 -14.21 2.88 -3.31
C ILE A 21 -13.68 2.90 -4.75
N TYR A 22 -12.54 2.25 -5.01
CA TYR A 22 -11.93 2.16 -6.35
C TYR A 22 -12.79 1.41 -7.38
N LEU A 23 -13.50 0.35 -6.97
CA LEU A 23 -14.32 -0.49 -7.86
C LEU A 23 -15.69 0.11 -8.19
N LYS A 24 -16.06 1.22 -7.55
CA LYS A 24 -17.31 1.94 -7.86
C LYS A 24 -17.10 2.82 -9.09
N PRO A 25 -18.18 3.19 -9.81
CA PRO A 25 -18.10 4.24 -10.82
C PRO A 25 -17.40 5.47 -10.24
N ILE A 26 -16.43 5.99 -11.01
CA ILE A 26 -15.65 7.15 -10.58
C ILE A 26 -16.63 8.29 -10.31
N GLN A 27 -16.66 8.71 -9.05
CA GLN A 27 -17.31 9.95 -8.63
C GLN A 27 -16.17 10.89 -8.30
N GLU A 28 -15.98 11.91 -9.13
CA GLU A 28 -14.91 12.91 -8.96
C GLU A 28 -15.35 14.05 -8.03
N ASP A 29 -16.35 13.82 -7.18
CA ASP A 29 -16.68 14.78 -6.14
C ASP A 29 -15.57 14.81 -5.09
N ARG A 30 -15.37 15.99 -4.48
CA ARG A 30 -14.27 16.24 -3.55
C ARG A 30 -14.26 15.26 -2.37
N SER A 31 -15.44 14.85 -1.87
CA SER A 31 -15.52 13.92 -0.74
C SER A 31 -15.03 12.52 -1.12
N ASN A 32 -15.28 12.07 -2.35
CA ASN A 32 -14.80 10.78 -2.83
C ASN A 32 -13.28 10.78 -3.04
N ILE A 33 -12.74 11.86 -3.60
CA ILE A 33 -11.30 12.04 -3.78
C ILE A 33 -10.59 11.98 -2.42
N ASP A 34 -11.05 12.76 -1.45
CA ASP A 34 -10.49 12.79 -0.09
C ASP A 34 -10.58 11.41 0.59
N ALA A 35 -11.74 10.75 0.47
CA ALA A 35 -11.93 9.41 1.04
C ALA A 35 -11.01 8.37 0.39
N THR A 36 -10.80 8.45 -0.93
CA THR A 36 -9.90 7.57 -1.68
C THR A 36 -8.45 7.79 -1.26
N ILE A 37 -8.02 9.04 -1.15
CA ILE A 37 -6.67 9.41 -0.70
C ILE A 37 -6.42 8.93 0.74
N GLN A 38 -7.37 9.17 1.65
CA GLN A 38 -7.26 8.71 3.04
C GLN A 38 -7.14 7.18 3.11
N ARG A 39 -7.94 6.46 2.32
CA ARG A 39 -7.88 5.00 2.24
C ARG A 39 -6.56 4.50 1.67
N PHE A 40 -6.02 5.18 0.68
CA PHE A 40 -4.69 4.89 0.16
C PHE A 40 -3.62 5.10 1.22
N GLU A 41 -3.63 6.24 1.92
CA GLU A 41 -2.63 6.59 2.93
C GLU A 41 -2.52 5.50 4.00
N PHE A 42 -3.62 5.15 4.65
CA PHE A 42 -3.56 4.15 5.71
C PHE A 42 -3.29 2.74 5.17
N THR A 43 -3.70 2.43 3.93
CA THR A 43 -3.46 1.11 3.32
C THR A 43 -1.98 0.92 3.06
N PHE A 44 -1.32 1.92 2.45
CA PHE A 44 0.11 1.89 2.21
C PHE A 44 0.89 1.86 3.53
N GLU A 45 0.48 2.67 4.52
CA GLU A 45 1.09 2.70 5.85
C GLU A 45 1.10 1.33 6.53
N LEU A 46 -0.03 0.62 6.45
CA LEU A 46 -0.15 -0.74 6.99
C LEU A 46 0.65 -1.76 6.18
N ALA A 47 0.71 -1.62 4.85
CA ALA A 47 1.45 -2.51 3.97
C ALA A 47 2.96 -2.50 4.28
N TRP A 48 3.58 -1.32 4.36
CA TRP A 48 5.03 -1.25 4.62
C TRP A 48 5.38 -1.62 6.06
N LYS A 49 4.51 -1.32 7.04
CA LYS A 49 4.68 -1.78 8.43
C LYS A 49 4.54 -3.29 8.57
N PHE A 50 3.67 -3.91 7.79
CA PHE A 50 3.59 -5.36 7.69
C PHE A 50 4.89 -5.93 7.10
N LEU A 51 5.37 -5.38 5.98
CA LEU A 51 6.61 -5.83 5.35
C LEU A 51 7.83 -5.68 6.27
N LYS A 52 7.91 -4.58 7.03
CA LYS A 52 8.96 -4.38 8.03
C LYS A 52 9.05 -5.57 8.99
N ASP A 53 7.92 -5.95 9.57
CA ASP A 53 7.87 -7.06 10.50
C ASP A 53 8.06 -8.41 9.80
N TYR A 54 7.59 -8.56 8.56
CA TYR A 54 7.82 -9.74 7.74
C TYR A 54 9.32 -10.02 7.56
N PHE A 55 10.12 -8.98 7.32
CA PHE A 55 11.58 -9.08 7.23
C PHE A 55 12.25 -9.27 8.58
N PHE A 56 11.77 -8.58 9.60
CA PHE A 56 12.29 -8.73 10.96
C PHE A 56 12.15 -10.18 11.47
N GLU A 57 11.04 -10.86 11.16
CA GLU A 57 10.84 -12.29 11.48
C GLU A 57 11.82 -13.24 10.77
N ARG A 58 12.57 -12.75 9.78
CA ARG A 58 13.56 -13.48 8.98
C ARG A 58 14.97 -12.98 9.24
N ASP A 59 15.19 -12.34 10.38
CA ASP A 59 16.47 -11.78 10.80
C ASP A 59 17.02 -10.67 9.86
N ILE A 60 16.16 -10.06 9.04
CA ILE A 60 16.50 -8.94 8.17
C ILE A 60 15.98 -7.65 8.82
N GLN A 61 16.89 -6.82 9.31
CA GLN A 61 16.56 -5.55 9.97
C GLN A 61 16.53 -4.39 8.97
N LEU A 62 15.34 -3.96 8.58
CA LEU A 62 15.12 -2.79 7.72
C LEU A 62 14.37 -1.73 8.51
N ASN A 63 14.84 -0.48 8.43
CA ASN A 63 14.30 0.59 9.26
C ASN A 63 13.47 1.59 8.46
N TYR A 64 13.82 1.78 7.19
CA TYR A 64 13.22 2.82 6.35
C TYR A 64 12.28 2.22 5.30
N PRO A 65 11.13 2.85 5.00
CA PRO A 65 10.18 2.34 4.01
C PRO A 65 10.80 2.05 2.64
N LYS A 66 11.75 2.89 2.20
CA LYS A 66 12.45 2.69 0.93
C LYS A 66 13.24 1.37 0.89
N GLU A 67 14.00 1.07 1.95
CA GLU A 67 14.76 -0.18 2.08
C GLU A 67 13.83 -1.39 2.07
N ILE A 68 12.68 -1.26 2.74
CA ILE A 68 11.66 -2.31 2.80
C ILE A 68 11.09 -2.61 1.40
N MET A 69 10.86 -1.59 0.57
CA MET A 69 10.42 -1.80 -0.82
C MET A 69 11.50 -2.46 -1.67
N GLN A 70 12.75 -2.01 -1.52
CA GLN A 70 13.91 -2.59 -2.21
C GLN A 70 14.05 -4.08 -1.92
N GLU A 71 14.00 -4.46 -0.64
CA GLU A 71 14.09 -5.86 -0.25
C GLU A 71 12.86 -6.66 -0.71
N ALA A 72 11.65 -6.11 -0.57
CA ALA A 72 10.42 -6.76 -1.04
C ALA A 72 10.45 -7.06 -2.54
N PHE A 73 11.06 -6.18 -3.32
CA PHE A 73 11.27 -6.42 -4.74
C PHE A 73 12.33 -7.51 -4.97
N ALA A 74 13.46 -7.44 -4.27
CA ALA A 74 14.55 -8.41 -4.37
C ALA A 74 14.11 -9.85 -4.06
N VAL A 75 13.22 -10.03 -3.07
CA VAL A 75 12.67 -11.36 -2.71
C VAL A 75 11.37 -11.72 -3.44
N HIS A 76 11.00 -10.93 -4.47
CA HIS A 76 9.82 -11.11 -5.31
C HIS A 76 8.48 -11.16 -4.56
N LEU A 77 8.35 -10.41 -3.46
CA LEU A 77 7.06 -10.17 -2.81
C LEU A 77 6.24 -9.13 -3.56
N ILE A 78 6.92 -8.16 -4.19
CA ILE A 78 6.33 -7.15 -5.07
C ILE A 78 6.98 -7.24 -6.46
N GLN A 79 6.30 -6.72 -7.48
CA GLN A 79 6.71 -6.91 -8.88
C GLN A 79 7.24 -5.63 -9.54
N ASN A 80 6.83 -4.45 -9.06
CA ASN A 80 7.23 -3.18 -9.66
C ASN A 80 7.74 -2.19 -8.58
N GLU A 81 9.05 -2.21 -8.33
CA GLU A 81 9.67 -1.33 -7.33
C GLU A 81 9.35 0.16 -7.58
N ASP A 82 9.41 0.61 -8.83
CA ASP A 82 9.18 2.02 -9.17
C ASP A 82 7.78 2.50 -8.75
N ILE A 83 6.75 1.66 -8.94
CA ILE A 83 5.39 1.99 -8.49
C ILE A 83 5.34 2.07 -6.96
N TRP A 84 6.01 1.17 -6.24
CA TRP A 84 6.06 1.21 -4.77
C TRP A 84 6.82 2.40 -4.22
N ILE A 85 7.91 2.80 -4.86
CA ILE A 85 8.62 4.04 -4.52
C ILE A 85 7.76 5.26 -4.82
N LYS A 86 6.96 5.24 -5.90
CA LYS A 86 6.01 6.30 -6.21
C LYS A 86 4.89 6.39 -5.17
N MET A 87 4.34 5.25 -4.75
CA MET A 87 3.37 5.17 -3.64
C MET A 87 3.93 5.78 -2.36
N LEU A 88 5.18 5.46 -2.01
CA LEU A 88 5.84 6.04 -0.84
C LEU A 88 5.91 7.57 -0.91
N ARG A 89 6.27 8.12 -2.08
CA ARG A 89 6.31 9.57 -2.31
C ARG A 89 4.93 10.20 -2.18
N ASP A 90 3.94 9.64 -2.87
CA ASP A 90 2.57 10.16 -2.82
C ASP A 90 1.98 10.09 -1.42
N ARG A 91 2.21 8.99 -0.69
CA ARG A 91 1.79 8.84 0.71
C ARG A 91 2.42 9.91 1.61
N ASN A 92 3.66 10.30 1.38
CA ASN A 92 4.28 11.39 2.15
C ASN A 92 3.70 12.77 1.81
N MET A 93 3.01 12.89 0.67
CA MET A 93 2.38 14.13 0.22
C MET A 93 0.89 14.22 0.59
N THR A 94 0.28 13.17 1.14
CA THR A 94 -1.16 13.18 1.44
C THR A 94 -1.55 14.19 2.52
N SER A 95 -0.63 14.58 3.42
CA SER A 95 -0.86 15.67 4.37
C SER A 95 -1.00 17.05 3.72
N HIS A 96 -0.65 17.17 2.43
CA HIS A 96 -0.69 18.41 1.65
C HIS A 96 -1.86 18.46 0.67
N THR A 97 -2.81 17.53 0.73
CA THR A 97 -3.93 17.44 -0.23
C THR A 97 -5.00 18.52 -0.04
N TYR A 98 -4.80 19.47 0.86
CA TYR A 98 -5.52 20.75 0.82
C TYR A 98 -5.19 21.55 -0.46
N ASP A 99 -4.06 21.26 -1.12
CA ASP A 99 -3.83 21.63 -2.52
C ASP A 99 -4.61 20.68 -3.42
N GLU A 100 -5.70 21.19 -4.02
CA GLU A 100 -6.58 20.39 -4.88
C GLU A 100 -5.86 19.78 -6.07
N LYS A 101 -4.88 20.49 -6.66
CA LYS A 101 -4.14 19.96 -7.81
C LYS A 101 -3.32 18.74 -7.40
N LEU A 102 -2.68 18.80 -6.24
CA LEU A 102 -1.95 17.66 -5.68
C LEU A 102 -2.89 16.50 -5.36
N ALA A 103 -4.07 16.78 -4.79
CA ALA A 103 -5.07 15.76 -4.50
C ALA A 103 -5.53 15.04 -5.77
N ASP A 104 -5.89 15.78 -6.83
CA ASP A 104 -6.30 15.24 -8.13
C ASP A 104 -5.18 14.41 -8.76
N GLU A 105 -3.95 14.88 -8.67
CA GLU A 105 -2.77 14.18 -9.14
C GLU A 105 -2.55 12.85 -8.41
N ILE A 106 -2.61 12.83 -7.07
CA ILE A 106 -2.47 11.59 -6.28
C ILE A 106 -3.63 10.64 -6.58
N PHE A 107 -4.87 11.15 -6.57
CA PHE A 107 -6.08 10.37 -6.87
C PHE A 107 -5.98 9.67 -8.23
N SER A 108 -5.56 10.40 -9.27
CA SER A 108 -5.38 9.84 -10.61
C SER A 108 -4.36 8.69 -10.66
N ARG A 109 -3.39 8.67 -9.74
CA ARG A 109 -2.34 7.65 -9.65
C ARG A 109 -2.72 6.45 -8.80
N ILE A 110 -3.65 6.59 -7.85
CA ILE A 110 -4.11 5.49 -6.98
C ILE A 110 -4.62 4.29 -7.78
N LYS A 111 -5.18 4.50 -8.98
CA LYS A 111 -5.57 3.41 -9.89
C LYS A 111 -4.42 2.48 -10.29
N LEU A 112 -3.19 2.99 -10.31
CA LEU A 112 -1.98 2.21 -10.59
C LEU A 112 -1.46 1.49 -9.33
N TYR A 113 -1.88 1.92 -8.15
CA TYR A 113 -1.39 1.46 -6.84
C TYR A 113 -2.18 0.27 -6.30
N VAL A 114 -3.50 0.27 -6.51
CA VAL A 114 -4.39 -0.80 -6.04
C VAL A 114 -3.97 -2.19 -6.56
N PRO A 115 -3.64 -2.38 -7.84
CA PRO A 115 -3.20 -3.70 -8.33
C PRO A 115 -1.90 -4.19 -7.69
N GLU A 116 -0.95 -3.29 -7.42
CA GLU A 116 0.33 -3.63 -6.77
C GLU A 116 0.13 -4.06 -5.32
N LEU A 117 -0.70 -3.33 -4.56
CA LEU A 117 -1.08 -3.70 -3.19
C LEU A 117 -1.79 -5.05 -3.15
N ARG A 118 -2.70 -5.31 -4.10
CA ARG A 118 -3.35 -6.61 -4.27
C ARG A 118 -2.34 -7.71 -4.61
N GLY A 119 -1.36 -7.42 -5.45
CA GLY A 119 -0.25 -8.32 -5.77
C GLY A 119 0.49 -8.78 -4.52
N LEU A 120 0.86 -7.85 -3.63
CA LEU A 120 1.49 -8.18 -2.35
C LEU A 120 0.60 -9.10 -1.51
N LEU A 121 -0.68 -8.75 -1.34
CA LEU A 121 -1.63 -9.56 -0.55
C LEU A 121 -1.68 -11.00 -1.06
N ASN A 122 -1.82 -11.18 -2.37
CA ASN A 122 -1.89 -12.51 -2.99
C ASN A 122 -0.59 -13.27 -2.80
N LYS A 123 0.56 -12.63 -3.01
CA LYS A 123 1.87 -13.27 -2.90
C LYS A 123 2.17 -13.78 -1.49
N VAL A 124 1.78 -13.01 -0.47
CA VAL A 124 1.91 -13.42 0.92
C VAL A 124 0.99 -14.61 1.22
N LYS A 125 -0.28 -14.57 0.79
CA LYS A 125 -1.21 -15.70 0.96
C LYS A 125 -0.75 -16.98 0.29
N GLU A 126 -0.15 -16.89 -0.89
CA GLU A 126 0.43 -18.04 -1.60
C GLU A 126 1.58 -18.67 -0.81
N LYS A 127 2.47 -17.85 -0.25
CA LYS A 127 3.61 -18.32 0.54
C LYS A 127 3.20 -18.95 1.88
N GLU A 128 2.08 -18.53 2.49
CA GLU A 128 1.58 -19.12 3.74
C GLU A 128 0.77 -20.41 3.55
N ARG A 129 0.35 -20.75 2.32
CA ARG A 129 -0.33 -22.01 2.00
C ARG A 129 0.65 -23.17 1.75
N LYS A 130 1.94 -22.87 1.60
CA LYS A 130 3.03 -23.84 1.41
C LYS A 130 3.77 -24.05 2.72
#